data_AF-A0A3P8PES4-F1
#
_entry.id   AF-A0A3P8PES4-F1
#
_cell.length_a   1.000
_cell.length_b   1.000
_cell.length_c   1.000
_cell.angle_alpha   90.00
_cell.angle_beta   90.00
_cell.angle_gamma   90.00
#
_symmetry.space_group_name_H-M   'P 1'
#
loop_
_entity.id
_entity.type
_entity.pdbx_description
1 polymer ?
#
loop_
_entity_poly.entity_id
_entity_poly.type
_entity_poly.pdbx_seq_one_letter_code
_entity_poly.pdbx_strand_id
1 'polypeptide(L)'
;MANLVEATTQQQFEDFLAKAGKCLTVVHFQAAWAPQCGQMNEVMAELAKEHAHTTFVKLEAEAVPEVSEKYEISSVPTFLFFKGGEKVDSLDGAHAPELTKKVQRLAVSEGPGGAAEGSGADLNQRLKKLLNAAPCMLFIKGSPQEPRCGFSRQIVALLKEHKIQFSSFDILSDEEVRQGLKTYSNWPTYPQLYANGELVGGLDIVKELAESGELENTCPKAVTLEHRLKTIINQSPVMLFMKGKKEAARCGFSRQLLELLNGTGVDYDTFDILQDEEVRQGLKTYSNWPTYPQLYVKGELIGGLDIVKELKESGELTIVPCLEPEMLSVNAIDRQKHLGTWYFKAAVSHREADIQKFRVLDNIVFTMEERANDTLLLTGHMRMGDNCIKQTWTYHINLESNDLELEGRPQRKNLLWSGKWAECSECIIFQEIEPPLDKEKGTEDSLHRHMLYSRSSNSSDIVATFLKNAACHDMQANVTPRQEKEFCT
;
A
#
# COMPACT_ATOMS: atom_id res chain seq x y z
N MET A 1 57.73 -9.05 6.64
CA MET A 1 57.10 -10.31 7.09
C MET A 1 56.14 -10.73 6.01
N ALA A 2 56.09 -12.01 5.63
CA ALA A 2 55.09 -12.49 4.69
C ALA A 2 53.70 -12.23 5.30
N ASN A 3 52.86 -11.49 4.58
CA ASN A 3 51.49 -11.18 4.97
C ASN A 3 50.50 -12.24 4.48
N LEU A 4 50.99 -13.36 3.93
CA LEU A 4 50.26 -14.60 3.73
C LEU A 4 50.79 -15.65 4.70
N VAL A 5 49.92 -16.17 5.55
CA VAL A 5 50.24 -17.16 6.59
C VAL A 5 49.25 -18.33 6.55
N GLU A 6 49.60 -19.44 7.19
CA GLU A 6 48.75 -20.62 7.30
C GLU A 6 48.48 -20.92 8.78
N ALA A 7 47.21 -21.14 9.11
CA ALA A 7 46.76 -21.53 10.43
C ALA A 7 46.30 -22.99 10.40
N THR A 8 46.85 -23.79 11.31
CA THR A 8 46.57 -25.24 11.43
C THR A 8 45.84 -25.60 12.72
N THR A 9 45.61 -24.64 13.61
CA THR A 9 44.93 -24.83 14.89
C THR A 9 44.06 -23.60 15.20
N GLN A 10 43.03 -23.78 16.03
CA GLN A 10 42.18 -22.69 16.51
C GLN A 10 42.99 -21.56 17.17
N GLN A 11 43.96 -21.90 18.02
CA GLN A 11 44.80 -20.92 18.70
C GLN A 11 45.58 -20.06 17.70
N GLN A 12 46.16 -20.66 16.65
CA GLN A 12 46.88 -19.90 15.62
C GLN A 12 45.95 -18.96 14.85
N PHE A 13 44.72 -19.37 14.55
CA PHE A 13 43.71 -18.52 13.92
C PHE A 13 43.39 -17.29 14.79
N GLU A 14 43.12 -17.51 16.08
CA GLU A 14 42.84 -16.43 17.03
C GLU A 14 44.04 -15.49 17.22
N ASP A 15 45.25 -16.04 17.30
CA ASP A 15 46.49 -15.27 17.41
C ASP A 15 46.71 -14.37 16.17
N PHE A 16 46.41 -14.86 14.96
CA PHE A 16 46.53 -14.06 13.73
C PHE A 16 45.50 -12.93 13.68
N LEU A 17 44.26 -13.18 14.09
CA LEU A 17 43.24 -12.13 14.19
C LEU A 17 43.63 -11.06 15.22
N ALA A 18 44.13 -11.48 16.39
CA ALA A 18 44.58 -10.57 17.43
C ALA A 18 45.80 -9.73 16.99
N LYS A 19 46.77 -10.37 16.32
CA LYS A 19 47.99 -9.72 15.83
C LYS A 19 47.73 -8.72 14.71
N ALA A 20 46.74 -8.97 13.85
CA ALA A 20 46.37 -8.04 12.79
C ALA A 20 45.74 -6.74 13.32
N GLY A 21 45.17 -6.76 14.53
CA GLY A 21 44.60 -5.58 15.17
C GLY A 21 43.53 -4.91 14.30
N LYS A 22 43.75 -3.65 13.92
CA LYS A 22 42.81 -2.89 13.06
C LYS A 22 42.99 -3.13 11.55
N CYS A 23 44.06 -3.82 11.15
CA CYS A 23 44.31 -4.16 9.75
C CYS A 23 43.33 -5.23 9.27
N LEU A 24 43.03 -5.21 7.97
CA LEU A 24 42.17 -6.21 7.35
C LEU A 24 42.84 -7.59 7.45
N THR A 25 42.08 -8.60 7.87
CA THR A 25 42.47 -10.01 7.79
C THR A 25 41.51 -10.77 6.89
N VAL A 26 42.03 -11.49 5.91
CA VAL A 26 41.25 -12.30 4.95
C VAL A 26 41.58 -13.77 5.21
N VAL A 27 40.59 -14.55 5.61
CA VAL A 27 40.76 -15.95 5.98
C VAL A 27 40.11 -16.83 4.91
N HIS A 28 40.90 -17.66 4.24
CA HIS A 28 40.45 -18.64 3.26
C HIS A 28 40.32 -20.01 3.89
N PHE A 29 39.07 -20.44 4.09
CA PHE A 29 38.70 -21.80 4.44
C PHE A 29 38.80 -22.65 3.18
N GLN A 30 39.78 -23.55 3.15
CA GLN A 30 40.09 -24.40 2.00
C GLN A 30 39.98 -25.88 2.34
N ALA A 31 39.96 -26.72 1.29
CA ALA A 31 40.28 -28.13 1.40
C ALA A 31 41.20 -28.63 0.29
N ALA A 32 42.18 -29.46 0.64
CA ALA A 32 43.14 -30.04 -0.32
C ALA A 32 42.47 -30.85 -1.45
N TRP A 33 41.31 -31.47 -1.18
CA TRP A 33 40.56 -32.24 -2.17
C TRP A 33 39.79 -31.38 -3.17
N ALA A 34 39.64 -30.07 -2.93
CA ALA A 34 38.87 -29.15 -3.77
C ALA A 34 39.79 -28.39 -4.74
N PRO A 35 39.79 -28.69 -6.06
CA PRO A 35 40.70 -28.06 -7.03
C PRO A 35 40.58 -26.54 -7.11
N GLN A 36 39.38 -26.03 -6.84
CA GLN A 36 39.06 -24.61 -6.83
C GLN A 36 39.77 -23.86 -5.69
N CYS A 37 40.04 -24.52 -4.55
CA CYS A 37 40.84 -23.96 -3.47
C CYS A 37 42.29 -23.72 -3.91
N GLY A 38 42.85 -24.62 -4.74
CA GLY A 38 44.18 -24.45 -5.33
C GLY A 38 44.30 -23.19 -6.18
N GLN A 39 43.30 -22.92 -7.03
CA GLN A 39 43.24 -21.69 -7.83
C GLN A 39 43.15 -20.44 -6.95
N MET A 40 42.29 -20.46 -5.94
CA MET A 40 42.12 -19.32 -5.04
C MET A 40 43.34 -19.09 -4.13
N ASN A 41 44.12 -20.14 -3.86
CA ASN A 41 45.39 -20.02 -3.15
C ASN A 41 46.44 -19.19 -3.92
N GLU A 42 46.42 -19.24 -5.26
CA GLU A 42 47.25 -18.40 -6.12
C GLU A 42 46.77 -16.94 -6.08
N VAL A 43 45.45 -16.74 -6.16
CA VAL A 43 44.83 -15.40 -6.05
C VAL A 43 45.16 -14.73 -4.71
N MET A 44 45.05 -15.48 -3.60
CA MET A 44 45.45 -15.01 -2.27
C MET A 44 46.93 -14.63 -2.19
N ALA A 45 47.80 -15.35 -2.93
CA ALA A 45 49.23 -15.04 -2.96
C ALA A 45 49.54 -13.76 -3.76
N GLU A 46 48.85 -13.51 -4.87
CA GLU A 46 48.98 -12.25 -5.61
C GLU A 46 48.42 -11.06 -4.82
N LEU A 47 47.23 -11.21 -4.21
CA LEU A 47 46.64 -10.16 -3.37
C LEU A 47 47.51 -9.84 -2.15
N ALA A 48 48.19 -10.83 -1.57
CA ALA A 48 49.15 -10.59 -0.50
C ALA A 48 50.33 -9.71 -0.97
N LYS A 49 50.83 -9.88 -2.21
CA LYS A 49 51.90 -9.01 -2.74
C LYS A 49 51.40 -7.58 -2.96
N GLU A 50 50.17 -7.40 -3.41
CA GLU A 50 49.59 -6.08 -3.70
C GLU A 50 49.14 -5.32 -2.44
N HIS A 51 48.78 -6.03 -1.37
CA HIS A 51 48.21 -5.43 -0.16
C HIS A 51 49.05 -5.72 1.09
N ALA A 52 50.20 -5.04 1.21
CA ALA A 52 51.17 -5.23 2.31
C ALA A 52 50.62 -4.97 3.73
N HIS A 53 49.52 -4.21 3.85
CA HIS A 53 48.84 -3.90 5.12
C HIS A 53 47.63 -4.81 5.43
N THR A 54 47.37 -5.80 4.58
CA THR A 54 46.33 -6.82 4.78
C THR A 54 46.99 -8.15 5.12
N THR A 55 46.48 -8.83 6.14
CA THR A 55 46.91 -10.19 6.51
C THR A 55 46.02 -11.21 5.81
N PHE A 56 46.61 -12.18 5.15
CA PHE A 56 45.93 -13.27 4.46
C PHE A 56 46.24 -14.57 5.19
N VAL A 57 45.22 -15.32 5.55
CA VAL A 57 45.33 -16.56 6.32
C VAL A 57 44.71 -17.70 5.51
N LYS A 58 45.46 -18.77 5.28
CA LYS A 58 44.94 -20.04 4.78
C LYS A 58 44.60 -20.94 5.97
N LEU A 59 43.46 -21.61 5.89
CA LEU A 59 42.96 -22.46 6.96
C LEU A 59 42.25 -23.66 6.35
N GLU A 60 42.72 -24.87 6.66
CA GLU A 60 42.10 -26.11 6.21
C GLU A 60 40.83 -26.35 7.04
N ALA A 61 39.66 -26.29 6.40
CA ALA A 61 38.37 -26.25 7.09
C ALA A 61 38.11 -27.51 7.94
N GLU A 62 38.62 -28.65 7.49
CA GLU A 62 38.50 -29.93 8.19
C GLU A 62 39.53 -30.11 9.32
N ALA A 63 40.63 -29.35 9.32
CA ALA A 63 41.67 -29.43 10.35
C ALA A 63 41.33 -28.62 11.62
N VAL A 64 40.36 -27.70 11.54
CA VAL A 64 39.90 -26.84 12.64
C VAL A 64 38.36 -26.76 12.68
N PRO A 65 37.68 -27.89 12.92
CA PRO A 65 36.22 -27.98 12.85
C PRO A 65 35.51 -27.01 13.80
N GLU A 66 36.11 -26.68 14.95
CA GLU A 66 35.55 -25.74 15.92
C GLU A 66 35.44 -24.32 15.36
N VAL A 67 36.41 -23.92 14.53
CA VAL A 67 36.40 -22.60 13.86
C VAL A 67 35.39 -22.62 12.71
N SER A 68 35.37 -23.71 11.93
CA SER A 68 34.43 -23.90 10.83
C SER A 68 32.97 -23.88 11.31
N GLU A 69 32.67 -24.54 12.42
CA GLU A 69 31.33 -24.54 13.02
C GLU A 69 30.95 -23.15 13.56
N LYS A 70 31.86 -22.49 14.29
CA LYS A 70 31.62 -21.15 14.85
C LYS A 70 31.25 -20.10 13.79
N TYR A 71 31.80 -20.23 12.59
CA TYR A 71 31.52 -19.31 11.48
C TYR A 71 30.61 -19.90 10.40
N GLU A 72 29.94 -21.01 10.70
CA GLU A 72 28.94 -21.67 9.84
C GLU A 72 29.46 -22.02 8.43
N ILE A 73 30.73 -22.46 8.36
CA ILE A 73 31.38 -22.85 7.10
C ILE A 73 30.77 -24.16 6.60
N SER A 74 29.96 -24.06 5.56
CA SER A 74 29.22 -25.19 4.96
C SER A 74 29.81 -25.66 3.63
N SER A 75 30.72 -24.89 3.03
CA SER A 75 31.39 -25.23 1.77
C SER A 75 32.79 -24.64 1.71
N VAL A 76 33.62 -25.16 0.81
CA VAL A 76 34.96 -24.63 0.51
C VAL A 76 35.11 -24.47 -1.01
N PRO A 77 35.78 -23.43 -1.50
CA PRO A 77 36.45 -22.37 -0.73
C PRO A 77 35.48 -21.32 -0.17
N THR A 78 35.69 -20.87 1.06
CA THR A 78 34.98 -19.73 1.66
C THR A 78 35.99 -18.72 2.22
N PHE A 79 35.71 -17.43 2.06
CA PHE A 79 36.55 -16.34 2.52
C PHE A 79 35.80 -15.52 3.56
N LEU A 80 36.42 -15.32 4.71
CA LEU A 80 35.91 -14.40 5.74
C LEU A 80 36.84 -13.20 5.88
N PHE A 81 36.26 -12.03 6.09
CA PHE A 81 36.98 -10.77 6.23
C PHE A 81 36.81 -10.25 7.65
N PHE A 82 37.92 -9.88 8.29
CA PHE A 82 37.94 -9.40 9.66
C PHE A 82 38.65 -8.05 9.79
N LYS A 83 38.16 -7.21 10.70
CA LYS A 83 38.83 -5.98 11.17
C LYS A 83 38.60 -5.85 12.67
N GLY A 84 39.66 -5.58 13.44
CA GLY A 84 39.53 -5.44 14.89
C GLY A 84 39.07 -6.71 15.60
N GLY A 85 39.25 -7.88 14.98
CA GLY A 85 38.75 -9.18 15.48
C GLY A 85 37.28 -9.49 15.15
N GLU A 86 36.54 -8.56 14.54
CA GLU A 86 35.14 -8.76 14.15
C GLU A 86 35.02 -9.14 12.67
N LYS A 87 34.09 -10.06 12.36
CA LYS A 87 33.75 -10.44 10.98
C LYS A 87 32.99 -9.30 10.31
N VAL A 88 33.55 -8.73 9.24
CA VAL A 88 32.97 -7.58 8.51
C VAL A 88 32.38 -7.94 7.15
N ASP A 89 32.77 -9.08 6.56
CA ASP A 89 32.24 -9.56 5.28
C ASP A 89 32.51 -11.07 5.10
N SER A 90 31.86 -11.69 4.12
CA SER A 90 32.13 -13.06 3.67
C SER A 90 32.00 -13.20 2.14
N LEU A 91 32.55 -14.28 1.60
CA LEU A 91 32.43 -14.68 0.21
C LEU A 91 32.49 -16.21 0.12
N ASP A 92 31.47 -16.84 -0.44
CA ASP A 92 31.43 -18.27 -0.67
C ASP A 92 31.76 -18.59 -2.13
N GLY A 93 32.58 -19.62 -2.34
CA GLY A 93 32.96 -20.10 -3.65
C GLY A 93 34.19 -19.40 -4.27
N ALA A 94 34.66 -19.98 -5.37
CA ALA A 94 35.87 -19.54 -6.06
C ALA A 94 35.62 -18.36 -7.02
N HIS A 95 35.37 -17.18 -6.46
CA HIS A 95 35.10 -15.95 -7.22
C HIS A 95 36.26 -14.94 -7.12
N ALA A 96 37.34 -15.19 -7.85
CA ALA A 96 38.56 -14.36 -7.81
C ALA A 96 38.33 -12.85 -8.03
N PRO A 97 37.54 -12.38 -9.02
CA PRO A 97 37.32 -10.94 -9.21
C PRO A 97 36.58 -10.29 -8.04
N GLU A 98 35.64 -11.01 -7.41
CA GLU A 98 34.88 -10.51 -6.28
C GLU A 98 35.72 -10.46 -5.00
N LEU A 99 36.56 -11.48 -4.77
CA LEU A 99 37.55 -11.49 -3.71
C LEU A 99 38.48 -10.27 -3.83
N THR A 100 39.06 -10.02 -5.00
CA THR A 100 39.92 -8.86 -5.25
C THR A 100 39.21 -7.54 -4.95
N LYS A 101 37.98 -7.38 -5.44
CA LYS A 101 37.18 -6.16 -5.20
C LYS A 101 36.89 -5.94 -3.72
N LYS A 102 36.53 -7.00 -2.98
CA LYS A 102 36.26 -6.93 -1.53
C LYS A 102 37.52 -6.57 -0.74
N VAL A 103 38.67 -7.17 -1.07
CA VAL A 103 39.96 -6.83 -0.46
C VAL A 103 40.32 -5.36 -0.69
N GLN A 104 40.23 -4.88 -1.93
CA GLN A 104 40.53 -3.48 -2.27
C GLN A 104 39.62 -2.50 -1.52
N ARG A 105 38.31 -2.77 -1.47
CA ARG A 105 37.35 -1.92 -0.75
C ARG A 105 37.65 -1.88 0.74
N LEU A 106 37.94 -3.03 1.34
CA LEU A 106 38.09 -3.14 2.78
C LEU A 106 39.50 -2.73 3.25
N ALA A 107 40.52 -2.73 2.39
CA ALA A 107 41.88 -2.35 2.78
C ALA A 107 42.09 -0.83 3.01
N VAL A 108 41.17 0.04 2.56
CA VAL A 108 41.43 1.50 2.39
C VAL A 108 41.03 2.40 3.60
N SER A 109 40.54 1.88 4.73
CA SER A 109 39.99 2.77 5.78
C SER A 109 40.94 3.13 6.94
N GLU A 110 41.42 4.38 6.97
CA GLU A 110 41.55 5.20 8.19
C GLU A 110 40.72 6.48 8.03
N GLY A 111 39.88 6.79 9.03
CA GLY A 111 39.32 8.14 9.26
C GLY A 111 37.88 8.41 8.79
N PRO A 112 37.13 9.27 9.50
CA PRO A 112 35.68 9.12 9.72
C PRO A 112 34.80 10.01 8.84
N GLY A 113 33.57 9.54 8.60
CA GLY A 113 32.42 10.39 8.23
C GLY A 113 32.43 10.93 6.80
N GLY A 114 31.78 10.20 5.89
CA GLY A 114 31.45 10.70 4.55
C GLY A 114 30.66 9.65 3.78
N ALA A 115 29.39 9.95 3.52
CA ALA A 115 28.47 9.09 2.81
C ALA A 115 29.02 8.58 1.47
N ALA A 116 28.90 7.27 1.26
CA ALA A 116 28.87 6.64 -0.05
C ALA A 116 28.06 5.34 0.08
N GLU A 117 26.75 5.51 0.16
CA GLU A 117 25.75 4.52 -0.25
C GLU A 117 25.96 4.16 -1.73
N GLY A 118 25.69 2.89 -2.08
CA GLY A 118 25.49 2.53 -3.50
C GLY A 118 26.01 1.16 -3.92
N SER A 119 25.46 0.08 -3.36
CA SER A 119 25.24 -1.15 -4.16
C SER A 119 24.20 -2.08 -3.52
N GLY A 120 24.19 -2.23 -2.19
CA GLY A 120 23.19 -3.05 -1.49
C GLY A 120 21.82 -2.39 -1.41
N ALA A 121 21.77 -1.09 -1.08
CA ALA A 121 20.54 -0.31 -1.10
C ALA A 121 19.99 -0.13 -2.52
N ASP A 122 20.88 0.08 -3.51
CA ASP A 122 20.50 0.25 -4.92
C ASP A 122 19.93 -1.06 -5.52
N LEU A 123 20.58 -2.21 -5.25
CA LEU A 123 20.06 -3.51 -5.69
C LEU A 123 18.73 -3.84 -4.99
N ASN A 124 18.61 -3.67 -3.68
CA ASN A 124 17.33 -3.93 -2.99
C ASN A 124 16.21 -3.00 -3.51
N GLN A 125 16.52 -1.74 -3.81
CA GLN A 125 15.57 -0.82 -4.43
C GLN A 125 15.21 -1.26 -5.85
N ARG A 126 16.17 -1.76 -6.63
CA ARG A 126 15.98 -2.32 -7.97
C ARG A 126 15.11 -3.58 -7.94
N LEU A 127 15.38 -4.51 -7.03
CA LEU A 127 14.58 -5.71 -6.80
C LEU A 127 13.16 -5.32 -6.39
N LYS A 128 13.00 -4.41 -5.42
CA LYS A 128 11.68 -3.92 -5.01
C LYS A 128 10.92 -3.28 -6.18
N LYS A 129 11.57 -2.50 -7.04
CA LYS A 129 10.97 -1.97 -8.26
C LYS A 129 10.54 -3.08 -9.22
N LEU A 130 11.36 -4.11 -9.43
CA LEU A 130 11.03 -5.25 -10.30
C LEU A 130 9.86 -6.08 -9.74
N LEU A 131 9.83 -6.33 -8.43
CA LEU A 131 8.75 -7.06 -7.75
C LEU A 131 7.40 -6.34 -7.87
N ASN A 132 7.42 -5.00 -7.88
CA ASN A 132 6.24 -4.15 -7.97
C ASN A 132 5.94 -3.67 -9.41
N ALA A 133 6.67 -4.15 -10.42
CA ALA A 133 6.50 -3.71 -11.80
C ALA A 133 5.13 -4.14 -12.40
N ALA A 134 4.53 -5.19 -11.86
CA ALA A 134 3.17 -5.60 -12.15
C ALA A 134 2.51 -6.18 -10.89
N PRO A 135 1.17 -6.17 -10.80
CA PRO A 135 0.45 -6.78 -9.69
C PRO A 135 0.72 -8.28 -9.52
N CYS A 136 1.12 -8.97 -10.59
CA CYS A 136 1.58 -10.34 -10.58
C CYS A 136 2.87 -10.45 -11.41
N MET A 137 3.99 -10.78 -10.76
CA MET A 137 5.33 -10.84 -11.35
C MET A 137 5.90 -12.25 -11.25
N LEU A 138 6.28 -12.83 -12.38
CA LEU A 138 6.84 -14.18 -12.47
C LEU A 138 8.30 -14.15 -12.92
N PHE A 139 9.20 -14.62 -12.06
CA PHE A 139 10.63 -14.75 -12.38
C PHE A 139 10.92 -16.17 -12.85
N ILE A 140 11.32 -16.32 -14.12
CA ILE A 140 11.51 -17.62 -14.79
C ILE A 140 12.82 -17.70 -15.56
N LYS A 141 13.19 -18.93 -15.95
CA LYS A 141 14.27 -19.18 -16.90
C LYS A 141 13.70 -19.11 -18.33
N GLY A 142 14.04 -18.08 -19.09
CA GLY A 142 13.49 -17.79 -20.43
C GLY A 142 12.29 -16.86 -20.38
N SER A 143 11.37 -17.00 -21.34
CA SER A 143 10.15 -16.18 -21.42
C SER A 143 8.88 -17.04 -21.40
N PRO A 144 7.67 -16.46 -21.24
CA PRO A 144 6.41 -17.20 -21.29
C PRO A 144 6.11 -17.82 -22.66
N GLN A 145 6.74 -17.30 -23.72
CA GLN A 145 6.67 -17.83 -25.09
C GLN A 145 7.77 -18.88 -25.32
N GLU A 146 8.94 -18.71 -24.70
CA GLU A 146 10.10 -19.58 -24.85
C GLU A 146 10.70 -19.98 -23.48
N PRO A 147 10.00 -20.84 -22.69
CA PRO A 147 10.50 -21.25 -21.38
C PRO A 147 11.69 -22.22 -21.53
N ARG A 148 12.81 -21.90 -20.89
CA ARG A 148 14.08 -22.66 -20.96
C ARG A 148 14.25 -23.71 -19.85
N CYS A 149 13.20 -23.95 -19.06
CA CYS A 149 13.19 -24.93 -17.98
C CYS A 149 11.81 -25.58 -17.85
N GLY A 150 11.76 -26.87 -17.49
CA GLY A 150 10.51 -27.63 -17.31
C GLY A 150 9.58 -27.01 -16.25
N PHE A 151 10.14 -26.56 -15.12
CA PHE A 151 9.37 -25.90 -14.07
C PHE A 151 8.79 -24.55 -14.54
N SER A 152 9.59 -23.77 -15.29
CA SER A 152 9.13 -22.51 -15.89
C SER A 152 8.01 -22.74 -16.91
N ARG A 153 8.08 -23.84 -17.69
CA ARG A 153 7.01 -24.21 -18.63
C ARG A 153 5.72 -24.59 -17.90
N GLN A 154 5.82 -25.37 -16.83
CA GLN A 154 4.67 -25.82 -16.05
C GLN A 154 3.95 -24.66 -15.36
N ILE A 155 4.68 -23.74 -14.70
CA ILE A 155 4.04 -22.60 -14.02
C ILE A 155 3.36 -21.66 -15.02
N VAL A 156 3.96 -21.45 -16.21
CA VAL A 156 3.37 -20.62 -17.26
C VAL A 156 2.08 -21.26 -17.80
N ALA A 157 2.06 -22.58 -17.98
CA ALA A 157 0.87 -23.30 -18.40
C ALA A 157 -0.25 -23.19 -17.36
N LEU A 158 0.08 -23.39 -16.08
CA LEU A 158 -0.85 -23.31 -14.96
C LEU A 158 -1.47 -21.90 -14.83
N LEU A 159 -0.66 -20.85 -14.86
CA LEU A 159 -1.17 -19.47 -14.79
C LEU A 159 -2.06 -19.12 -15.99
N LYS A 160 -1.75 -19.64 -17.19
CA LYS A 160 -2.59 -19.46 -18.38
C LYS A 160 -3.92 -20.21 -18.28
N GLU A 161 -3.91 -21.43 -17.75
CA GLU A 161 -5.11 -22.25 -17.52
C GLU A 161 -6.10 -21.55 -16.59
N HIS A 162 -5.60 -20.96 -15.50
CA HIS A 162 -6.38 -20.19 -14.54
C HIS A 162 -6.64 -18.73 -14.96
N LYS A 163 -6.29 -18.34 -16.19
CA LYS A 163 -6.49 -16.99 -16.75
C LYS A 163 -5.87 -15.86 -15.90
N ILE A 164 -4.76 -16.14 -15.23
CA ILE A 164 -4.03 -15.16 -14.43
C ILE A 164 -3.15 -14.33 -15.35
N GLN A 165 -3.26 -13.00 -15.27
CA GLN A 165 -2.35 -12.10 -15.97
C GLN A 165 -1.10 -11.93 -15.11
N PHE A 166 0.05 -12.08 -15.74
CA PHE A 166 1.34 -11.89 -15.08
C PHE A 166 2.31 -11.24 -16.06
N SER A 167 3.19 -10.40 -15.54
CA SER A 167 4.42 -10.03 -16.24
C SER A 167 5.52 -10.99 -15.85
N SER A 168 6.53 -11.14 -16.71
CA SER A 168 7.64 -12.07 -16.47
C SER A 168 8.98 -11.41 -16.60
N PHE A 169 9.94 -11.86 -15.80
CA PHE A 169 11.35 -11.48 -15.90
C PHE A 169 12.22 -12.72 -16.15
N ASP A 170 13.06 -12.68 -17.19
CA ASP A 170 14.02 -13.75 -17.47
C ASP A 170 15.25 -13.61 -16.57
N ILE A 171 15.34 -14.46 -15.55
CA ILE A 171 16.48 -14.42 -14.61
C ILE A 171 17.80 -14.87 -15.23
N LEU A 172 17.79 -15.42 -16.45
CA LEU A 172 19.03 -15.75 -17.16
C LEU A 172 19.65 -14.52 -17.83
N SER A 173 18.86 -13.46 -18.01
CA SER A 173 19.33 -12.20 -18.61
C SER A 173 20.08 -11.29 -17.63
N ASP A 174 19.91 -11.52 -16.33
CA ASP A 174 20.48 -10.69 -15.27
C ASP A 174 20.85 -11.52 -14.04
N GLU A 175 22.14 -11.83 -13.91
CA GLU A 175 22.66 -12.67 -12.83
C GLU A 175 22.61 -11.96 -11.46
N GLU A 176 22.68 -10.63 -11.42
CA GLU A 176 22.59 -9.84 -10.19
C GLU A 176 21.17 -9.91 -9.61
N VAL A 177 20.15 -9.73 -10.47
CA VAL A 177 18.75 -9.93 -10.08
C VAL A 177 18.51 -11.38 -9.67
N ARG A 178 19.08 -12.35 -10.39
CA ARG A 178 18.93 -13.78 -10.09
C ARG A 178 19.46 -14.20 -8.72
N GLN A 179 20.62 -13.72 -8.33
CA GLN A 179 21.18 -14.06 -7.01
C GLN A 179 20.58 -13.16 -5.92
N GLY A 180 20.34 -11.89 -6.24
CA GLY A 180 19.69 -10.93 -5.34
C GLY A 180 18.29 -11.39 -4.91
N LEU A 181 17.46 -11.85 -5.84
CA LEU A 181 16.08 -12.25 -5.52
C LEU A 181 16.01 -13.45 -4.58
N LYS A 182 16.87 -14.47 -4.75
CA LYS A 182 16.92 -15.63 -3.85
C LYS A 182 17.22 -15.23 -2.41
N THR A 183 18.14 -14.28 -2.26
CA THR A 183 18.54 -13.75 -0.95
C THR A 183 17.43 -12.87 -0.38
N TYR A 184 16.85 -11.98 -1.20
CA TYR A 184 15.80 -11.03 -0.81
C TYR A 184 14.54 -11.74 -0.31
N SER A 185 14.12 -12.81 -0.98
CA SER A 185 12.89 -13.54 -0.64
C SER A 185 13.11 -14.78 0.23
N ASN A 186 14.37 -15.05 0.60
CA ASN A 186 14.78 -16.28 1.28
C ASN A 186 14.25 -17.55 0.57
N TRP A 187 14.29 -17.56 -0.77
CA TRP A 187 13.76 -18.66 -1.58
C TRP A 187 14.80 -19.20 -2.58
N PRO A 188 15.16 -20.49 -2.51
CA PRO A 188 16.37 -21.01 -3.18
C PRO A 188 16.21 -21.25 -4.69
N THR A 189 14.98 -21.43 -5.18
CA THR A 189 14.71 -21.98 -6.53
C THR A 189 13.92 -21.03 -7.43
N TYR A 190 13.89 -21.35 -8.74
CA TYR A 190 13.04 -20.70 -9.74
C TYR A 190 12.23 -21.78 -10.46
N PRO A 191 10.99 -21.48 -10.90
CA PRO A 191 10.36 -20.16 -10.97
C PRO A 191 9.90 -19.61 -9.60
N GLN A 192 9.81 -18.28 -9.48
CA GLN A 192 9.22 -17.60 -8.31
C GLN A 192 8.08 -16.69 -8.76
N LEU A 193 6.92 -16.80 -8.13
CA LEU A 193 5.74 -15.98 -8.37
C LEU A 193 5.56 -14.97 -7.24
N TYR A 194 5.29 -13.72 -7.58
CA TYR A 194 5.01 -12.63 -6.65
C TYR A 194 3.68 -11.99 -6.96
N ALA A 195 2.92 -11.64 -5.92
CA ALA A 195 1.69 -10.87 -6.01
C ALA A 195 1.82 -9.61 -5.15
N ASN A 196 1.55 -8.44 -5.72
CA ASN A 196 1.67 -7.14 -5.05
C ASN A 196 3.02 -6.93 -4.32
N GLY A 197 4.10 -7.44 -4.90
CA GLY A 197 5.46 -7.34 -4.36
C GLY A 197 5.82 -8.39 -3.29
N GLU A 198 4.90 -9.27 -2.90
CA GLU A 198 5.10 -10.34 -1.92
C GLU A 198 5.29 -11.70 -2.60
N LEU A 199 6.13 -12.55 -2.02
CA LEU A 199 6.40 -13.88 -2.57
C LEU A 199 5.19 -14.79 -2.34
N VAL A 200 4.60 -15.27 -3.43
CA VAL A 200 3.57 -16.34 -3.39
C VAL A 200 4.25 -17.70 -3.25
N GLY A 201 5.32 -17.94 -4.02
CA GLY A 201 6.12 -19.15 -3.91
C GLY A 201 6.64 -19.69 -5.25
N GLY A 202 7.17 -20.91 -5.21
CA GLY A 202 7.60 -21.67 -6.39
C GLY A 202 6.46 -22.47 -7.03
N LEU A 203 6.79 -23.30 -8.03
CA LEU A 203 5.81 -24.10 -8.77
C LEU A 203 4.91 -24.96 -7.86
N ASP A 204 5.48 -25.60 -6.84
CA ASP A 204 4.74 -26.58 -6.02
C ASP A 204 3.66 -25.90 -5.17
N ILE A 205 3.97 -24.73 -4.57
CA ILE A 205 2.99 -23.90 -3.86
C ILE A 205 1.92 -23.40 -4.82
N VAL A 206 2.31 -22.92 -6.01
CA VAL A 206 1.34 -22.39 -6.98
C VAL A 206 0.40 -23.49 -7.49
N LYS A 207 0.87 -24.73 -7.61
CA LYS A 207 0.00 -25.90 -7.90
C LYS A 207 -1.00 -26.16 -6.77
N GLU A 208 -0.54 -26.17 -5.52
CA GLU A 208 -1.42 -26.37 -4.36
C GLU A 208 -2.50 -25.28 -4.27
N LEU A 209 -2.12 -24.01 -4.46
CA LEU A 209 -3.07 -22.89 -4.51
C LEU A 209 -4.05 -22.99 -5.68
N ALA A 210 -3.63 -23.54 -6.82
CA ALA A 210 -4.49 -23.75 -7.97
C ALA A 210 -5.53 -24.85 -7.69
N GLU A 211 -5.11 -25.94 -7.03
CA GLU A 211 -5.96 -27.07 -6.65
C GLU A 211 -6.97 -26.68 -5.56
N SER A 212 -6.58 -25.82 -4.61
CA SER A 212 -7.48 -25.30 -3.57
C SER A 212 -8.41 -24.18 -4.07
N GLY A 213 -8.15 -23.62 -5.26
CA GLY A 213 -8.87 -22.48 -5.83
C GLY A 213 -8.46 -21.12 -5.24
N GLU A 214 -7.48 -21.09 -4.34
CA GLU A 214 -7.01 -19.85 -3.69
C GLU A 214 -6.12 -19.00 -4.59
N LEU A 215 -5.49 -19.59 -5.61
CA LEU A 215 -4.59 -18.89 -6.52
C LEU A 215 -5.26 -17.70 -7.23
N GLU A 216 -6.55 -17.80 -7.52
CA GLU A 216 -7.35 -16.72 -8.13
C GLU A 216 -7.56 -15.52 -7.21
N ASN A 217 -7.52 -15.73 -5.89
CA ASN A 217 -7.65 -14.69 -4.88
C ASN A 217 -6.29 -14.05 -4.58
N THR A 218 -5.20 -14.82 -4.71
CA THR A 218 -3.83 -14.34 -4.47
C THR A 218 -3.28 -13.49 -5.62
N CYS A 219 -3.54 -13.87 -6.87
CA CYS A 219 -3.07 -13.13 -8.05
C CYS A 219 -4.24 -12.43 -8.75
N PRO A 220 -4.13 -11.13 -9.05
CA PRO A 220 -5.22 -10.41 -9.70
C PRO A 220 -5.56 -11.05 -11.05
N LYS A 221 -6.86 -11.35 -11.23
CA LYS A 221 -7.42 -11.67 -12.54
C LYS A 221 -7.12 -10.51 -13.49
N ALA A 222 -7.08 -10.82 -14.79
CA ALA A 222 -6.83 -9.82 -15.82
C ALA A 222 -7.52 -8.49 -15.51
N VAL A 223 -6.77 -7.40 -15.44
CA VAL A 223 -7.35 -6.05 -15.50
C VAL A 223 -8.02 -5.98 -16.87
N THR A 224 -9.32 -6.26 -16.89
CA THR A 224 -10.10 -6.20 -18.11
C THR A 224 -10.07 -4.76 -18.60
N LEU A 225 -10.19 -4.56 -19.91
CA LEU A 225 -10.38 -3.22 -20.47
C LEU A 225 -11.53 -2.52 -19.74
N GLU A 226 -12.60 -3.25 -19.42
CA GLU A 226 -13.71 -2.76 -18.60
C GLU A 226 -13.27 -2.19 -17.24
N HIS A 227 -12.39 -2.89 -16.50
CA HIS A 227 -11.87 -2.38 -15.23
C HIS A 227 -11.03 -1.11 -15.43
N ARG A 228 -10.14 -1.09 -16.43
CA ARG A 228 -9.34 0.11 -16.76
C ARG A 228 -10.22 1.29 -17.14
N LEU A 229 -11.27 1.06 -17.94
CA LEU A 229 -12.24 2.08 -18.31
C LEU A 229 -12.96 2.60 -17.07
N LYS A 230 -13.46 1.71 -16.19
CA LYS A 230 -14.06 2.09 -14.91
C LYS A 230 -13.13 2.93 -14.06
N THR A 231 -11.85 2.57 -13.96
CA THR A 231 -10.86 3.37 -13.22
C THR A 231 -10.74 4.77 -13.79
N ILE A 232 -10.55 4.91 -15.11
CA ILE A 232 -10.35 6.22 -15.75
C ILE A 232 -11.62 7.08 -15.67
N ILE A 233 -12.81 6.48 -15.88
CA ILE A 233 -14.09 7.19 -15.77
C ILE A 233 -14.27 7.76 -14.36
N ASN A 234 -13.88 7.00 -13.33
CA ASN A 234 -14.03 7.39 -11.93
C ASN A 234 -12.81 8.14 -11.36
N GLN A 235 -11.85 8.57 -12.20
CA GLN A 235 -10.74 9.41 -11.74
C GLN A 235 -11.22 10.77 -11.22
N SER A 236 -12.34 11.26 -11.73
CA SER A 236 -12.98 12.51 -11.30
C SER A 236 -14.51 12.33 -11.25
N PRO A 237 -15.21 12.97 -10.29
CA PRO A 237 -16.67 12.98 -10.23
C PRO A 237 -17.32 13.49 -11.52
N VAL A 238 -16.65 14.39 -12.24
CA VAL A 238 -17.06 14.85 -13.57
C VAL A 238 -15.88 14.66 -14.51
N MET A 239 -16.02 13.69 -15.42
CA MET A 239 -14.94 13.26 -16.30
C MET A 239 -15.35 13.39 -17.76
N LEU A 240 -14.59 14.21 -18.51
CA LEU A 240 -14.86 14.50 -19.92
C LEU A 240 -13.84 13.81 -20.83
N PHE A 241 -14.29 12.82 -21.60
CA PHE A 241 -13.49 12.20 -22.65
C PHE A 241 -13.63 12.99 -23.95
N MET A 242 -12.52 13.56 -24.42
CA MET A 242 -12.54 14.48 -25.56
C MET A 242 -11.30 14.37 -26.45
N LYS A 243 -11.35 15.02 -27.61
CA LYS A 243 -10.23 15.08 -28.56
C LYS A 243 -9.34 16.29 -28.24
N GLY A 244 -8.13 16.04 -27.76
CA GLY A 244 -7.20 17.07 -27.29
C GLY A 244 -7.33 17.36 -25.79
N LYS A 245 -6.54 18.31 -25.29
CA LYS A 245 -6.49 18.71 -23.87
C LYS A 245 -7.34 19.95 -23.59
N LYS A 246 -7.65 20.20 -22.32
CA LYS A 246 -8.44 21.35 -21.84
C LYS A 246 -7.90 22.70 -22.35
N GLU A 247 -6.58 22.83 -22.43
CA GLU A 247 -5.87 24.05 -22.88
C GLU A 247 -5.69 24.13 -24.41
N ALA A 248 -5.91 23.01 -25.13
CA ALA A 248 -5.64 22.87 -26.56
C ALA A 248 -6.64 21.92 -27.24
N ALA A 249 -7.94 22.24 -27.14
CA ALA A 249 -9.01 21.44 -27.71
C ALA A 249 -8.95 21.42 -29.25
N ARG A 250 -8.83 20.23 -29.86
CA ARG A 250 -8.61 20.07 -31.31
C ARG A 250 -9.90 19.89 -32.12
N CYS A 251 -11.07 19.99 -31.48
CA CYS A 251 -12.37 19.76 -32.09
C CYS A 251 -13.39 20.83 -31.65
N GLY A 252 -14.25 21.30 -32.57
CA GLY A 252 -15.29 22.29 -32.28
C GLY A 252 -16.32 21.81 -31.25
N PHE A 253 -16.70 20.53 -31.31
CA PHE A 253 -17.65 19.94 -30.35
C PHE A 253 -17.08 19.88 -28.93
N SER A 254 -15.79 19.54 -28.80
CA SER A 254 -15.10 19.53 -27.51
C SER A 254 -14.99 20.93 -26.91
N ARG A 255 -14.70 21.96 -27.73
CA ARG A 255 -14.67 23.36 -27.26
C ARG A 255 -16.02 23.85 -26.73
N GLN A 256 -17.10 23.59 -27.46
CA GLN A 256 -18.43 23.98 -27.02
C GLN A 256 -18.82 23.29 -25.71
N LEU A 257 -18.45 22.02 -25.52
CA LEU A 257 -18.74 21.33 -24.27
C LEU A 257 -17.93 21.88 -23.09
N LEU A 258 -16.65 22.23 -23.30
CA LEU A 258 -15.84 22.91 -22.29
C LEU A 258 -16.45 24.25 -21.88
N GLU A 259 -16.92 25.06 -22.84
CA GLU A 259 -17.61 26.33 -22.56
C GLU A 259 -18.89 26.13 -21.74
N LEU A 260 -19.67 25.10 -22.07
CA LEU A 260 -20.89 24.77 -21.34
C LEU A 260 -20.59 24.38 -19.88
N LEU A 261 -19.60 23.52 -19.65
CA LEU A 261 -19.18 23.07 -18.32
C LEU A 261 -18.52 24.18 -17.51
N ASN A 262 -17.65 24.99 -18.12
CA ASN A 262 -17.07 26.15 -17.45
C ASN A 262 -18.17 27.14 -16.99
N GLY A 263 -19.25 27.25 -17.77
CA GLY A 263 -20.41 28.07 -17.41
C GLY A 263 -21.28 27.52 -16.27
N THR A 264 -21.12 26.26 -15.85
CA THR A 264 -21.85 25.70 -14.69
C THR A 264 -21.10 25.90 -13.38
N GLY A 265 -19.80 26.20 -13.42
CA GLY A 265 -18.96 26.37 -12.23
C GLY A 265 -18.60 25.05 -11.52
N VAL A 266 -18.81 23.91 -12.17
CA VAL A 266 -18.45 22.59 -11.63
C VAL A 266 -17.01 22.24 -11.98
N ASP A 267 -16.27 21.69 -11.02
CA ASP A 267 -14.94 21.14 -11.28
C ASP A 267 -15.03 19.83 -12.08
N TYR A 268 -14.22 19.74 -13.13
CA TYR A 268 -14.16 18.57 -13.99
C TYR A 268 -12.76 18.36 -14.57
N ASP A 269 -12.46 17.09 -14.84
CA ASP A 269 -11.23 16.65 -15.49
C ASP A 269 -11.50 16.21 -16.92
N THR A 270 -10.42 16.11 -17.71
CA THR A 270 -10.48 15.73 -19.12
C THR A 270 -9.50 14.61 -19.44
N PHE A 271 -9.91 13.68 -20.31
CA PHE A 271 -9.05 12.65 -20.89
C PHE A 271 -8.95 12.81 -22.41
N ASP A 272 -7.72 12.92 -22.93
CA ASP A 272 -7.47 13.01 -24.37
C ASP A 272 -7.49 11.62 -25.02
N ILE A 273 -8.61 11.27 -25.66
CA ILE A 273 -8.78 9.97 -26.31
C ILE A 273 -7.88 9.75 -27.54
N LEU A 274 -7.16 10.78 -27.99
CA LEU A 274 -6.22 10.66 -29.11
C LEU A 274 -4.89 10.03 -28.70
N GLN A 275 -4.59 10.01 -27.39
CA GLN A 275 -3.35 9.41 -26.88
C GLN A 275 -3.49 7.89 -26.63
N ASP A 276 -4.71 7.37 -26.62
CA ASP A 276 -5.00 6.01 -26.18
C ASP A 276 -6.12 5.38 -27.02
N GLU A 277 -5.73 4.69 -28.10
CA GLU A 277 -6.68 4.10 -29.05
C GLU A 277 -7.48 2.94 -28.43
N GLU A 278 -6.92 2.25 -27.44
CA GLU A 278 -7.59 1.16 -26.74
C GLU A 278 -8.72 1.68 -25.85
N VAL A 279 -8.47 2.73 -25.05
CA VAL A 279 -9.52 3.43 -24.29
C VAL A 279 -10.54 4.05 -25.23
N ARG A 280 -10.09 4.62 -26.36
CA ARG A 280 -10.98 5.26 -27.34
C ARG A 280 -11.99 4.30 -27.95
N GLN A 281 -11.56 3.11 -28.36
CA GLN A 281 -12.49 2.11 -28.90
C GLN A 281 -13.27 1.43 -27.77
N GLY A 282 -12.61 1.17 -26.64
CA GLY A 282 -13.19 0.56 -25.45
C GLY A 282 -14.40 1.32 -24.92
N LEU A 283 -14.28 2.64 -24.73
CA LEU A 283 -15.37 3.48 -24.21
C LEU A 283 -16.60 3.45 -25.09
N LYS A 284 -16.46 3.44 -26.42
CA LYS A 284 -17.62 3.38 -27.33
C LYS A 284 -18.44 2.12 -27.10
N THR A 285 -17.76 1.00 -26.91
CA THR A 285 -18.39 -0.29 -26.63
C THR A 285 -18.93 -0.33 -25.20
N TYR A 286 -18.14 0.14 -24.24
CA TYR A 286 -18.50 0.15 -22.81
C TYR A 286 -19.76 0.96 -22.52
N SER A 287 -19.88 2.14 -23.12
CA SER A 287 -21.01 3.04 -22.89
C SER A 287 -22.11 2.95 -23.94
N ASN A 288 -21.93 2.07 -24.93
CA ASN A 288 -22.80 1.95 -26.10
C ASN A 288 -23.00 3.31 -26.80
N TRP A 289 -21.96 4.15 -26.84
CA TRP A 289 -22.00 5.51 -27.38
C TRP A 289 -20.99 5.72 -28.52
N PRO A 290 -21.43 6.07 -29.73
CA PRO A 290 -20.57 5.98 -30.91
C PRO A 290 -19.55 7.13 -31.07
N THR A 291 -19.81 8.29 -30.46
CA THR A 291 -19.10 9.55 -30.75
C THR A 291 -18.37 10.14 -29.54
N TYR A 292 -17.54 11.16 -29.79
CA TYR A 292 -16.89 11.98 -28.77
C TYR A 292 -17.17 13.45 -29.07
N PRO A 293 -17.25 14.33 -28.07
CA PRO A 293 -16.94 14.09 -26.65
C PRO A 293 -17.98 13.24 -25.89
N GLN A 294 -17.57 12.59 -24.80
CA GLN A 294 -18.45 11.86 -23.86
C GLN A 294 -18.24 12.41 -22.45
N LEU A 295 -19.32 12.86 -21.82
CA LEU A 295 -19.33 13.37 -20.45
C LEU A 295 -19.85 12.30 -19.48
N TYR A 296 -19.07 12.02 -18.44
CA TYR A 296 -19.45 11.15 -17.35
C TYR A 296 -19.60 11.94 -16.05
N VAL A 297 -20.59 11.57 -15.26
CA VAL A 297 -20.79 12.07 -13.90
C VAL A 297 -20.92 10.86 -12.97
N LYS A 298 -20.00 10.74 -12.00
CA LYS A 298 -19.93 9.63 -11.03
C LYS A 298 -19.99 8.24 -11.67
N GLY A 299 -19.21 8.01 -12.71
CA GLY A 299 -19.20 6.71 -13.38
C GLY A 299 -20.27 6.52 -14.45
N GLU A 300 -21.31 7.36 -14.48
CA GLU A 300 -22.43 7.22 -15.41
C GLU A 300 -22.28 8.14 -16.63
N LEU A 301 -22.59 7.62 -17.82
CA LEU A 301 -22.57 8.42 -19.05
C LEU A 301 -23.78 9.36 -19.06
N ILE A 302 -23.52 10.67 -19.11
CA ILE A 302 -24.55 11.67 -19.37
C ILE A 302 -24.82 11.81 -20.87
N GLY A 303 -23.76 11.78 -21.68
CA GLY A 303 -23.85 11.81 -23.14
C GLY A 303 -22.83 12.71 -23.82
N GLY A 304 -23.08 13.01 -25.09
CA GLY A 304 -22.28 13.95 -25.88
C GLY A 304 -22.77 15.40 -25.80
N LEU A 305 -22.23 16.26 -26.66
CA LEU A 305 -22.56 17.69 -26.68
C LEU A 305 -24.06 17.97 -26.81
N ASP A 306 -24.73 17.24 -27.70
CA ASP A 306 -26.12 17.54 -28.07
C ASP A 306 -27.07 17.29 -26.88
N ILE A 307 -26.86 16.18 -26.16
CA ILE A 307 -27.60 15.86 -24.92
C ILE A 307 -27.30 16.88 -23.84
N VAL A 308 -26.03 17.26 -23.65
CA VAL A 308 -25.67 18.24 -22.61
C VAL A 308 -26.26 19.62 -22.91
N LYS A 309 -26.37 20.01 -24.19
CA LYS A 309 -27.08 21.23 -24.58
C LYS A 309 -28.58 21.14 -24.28
N GLU A 310 -29.22 20.05 -24.67
CA GLU A 310 -30.65 19.83 -24.44
C GLU A 310 -30.97 19.85 -22.94
N LEU A 311 -30.19 19.15 -22.13
CA LEU A 311 -30.32 19.16 -20.67
C LEU A 311 -30.12 20.56 -20.08
N LYS A 312 -29.21 21.37 -20.64
CA LYS A 312 -28.99 22.75 -20.18
C LYS A 312 -30.17 23.65 -20.52
N GLU A 313 -30.75 23.47 -21.71
CA GLU A 313 -31.91 24.23 -22.19
C GLU A 313 -33.19 23.85 -21.44
N SER A 314 -33.36 22.58 -21.07
CA SER A 314 -34.48 22.11 -20.24
C SER A 314 -34.33 22.46 -18.76
N GLY A 315 -33.14 22.90 -18.33
CA GLY A 315 -32.82 23.14 -16.91
C GLY A 315 -32.60 21.86 -16.10
N GLU A 316 -32.57 20.70 -16.75
CA GLU A 316 -32.34 19.38 -16.12
C GLU A 316 -30.85 19.01 -16.02
N LEU A 317 -29.95 19.78 -16.66
CA LEU A 317 -28.49 19.68 -16.48
C LEU A 317 -28.08 20.25 -15.11
N THR A 318 -28.63 19.65 -14.07
CA THR A 318 -28.12 19.72 -12.72
C THR A 318 -26.96 18.73 -12.62
N ILE A 319 -25.79 19.13 -13.15
CA ILE A 319 -24.52 18.58 -12.66
C ILE A 319 -24.39 19.14 -11.25
N VAL A 320 -25.12 18.57 -10.28
CA VAL A 320 -25.10 19.06 -8.90
C VAL A 320 -23.74 18.62 -8.35
N PRO A 321 -22.81 19.56 -8.08
CA PRO A 321 -21.63 19.20 -7.32
C PRO A 321 -22.10 18.55 -6.02
N CYS A 322 -21.41 17.51 -5.56
CA CYS A 322 -21.72 16.92 -4.27
C CYS A 322 -21.74 18.04 -3.24
N LEU A 323 -22.84 18.16 -2.50
CA LEU A 323 -22.91 19.16 -1.45
C LEU A 323 -21.81 18.83 -0.44
N GLU A 324 -20.80 19.69 -0.37
CA GLU A 324 -19.71 19.55 0.59
C GLU A 324 -20.26 19.77 2.01
N PRO A 325 -19.99 18.87 2.95
CA PRO A 325 -20.42 19.07 4.33
C PRO A 325 -19.67 20.28 4.92
N GLU A 326 -20.42 21.18 5.55
CA GLU A 326 -19.86 22.36 6.21
C GLU A 326 -19.49 22.00 7.65
N MET A 327 -18.20 22.03 8.00
CA MET A 327 -17.74 21.79 9.36
C MET A 327 -18.16 22.94 10.27
N LEU A 328 -18.74 22.62 11.42
CA LEU A 328 -19.04 23.61 12.45
C LEU A 328 -17.80 23.81 13.31
N SER A 329 -17.48 25.07 13.61
CA SER A 329 -16.44 25.34 14.60
C SER A 329 -16.95 24.98 16.00
N VAL A 330 -16.13 24.30 16.79
CA VAL A 330 -16.47 23.96 18.18
C VAL A 330 -16.58 25.22 19.05
N ASN A 331 -15.87 26.30 18.69
CA ASN A 331 -16.06 27.63 19.28
C ASN A 331 -17.48 28.19 19.07
N ALA A 332 -18.18 27.72 18.03
CA ALA A 332 -19.52 28.15 17.67
C ALA A 332 -20.60 27.14 18.12
N ILE A 333 -20.29 26.21 19.04
CA ILE A 333 -21.30 25.44 19.77
C ILE A 333 -22.08 26.45 20.61
N ASP A 334 -23.09 27.04 19.98
CA ASP A 334 -23.99 27.97 20.64
C ASP A 334 -24.69 27.21 21.77
N ARG A 335 -24.41 27.64 23.00
CA ARG A 335 -24.95 27.09 24.24
C ARG A 335 -26.48 27.09 24.26
N GLN A 336 -27.13 27.95 23.47
CA GLN A 336 -28.58 27.98 23.31
C GLN A 336 -29.08 27.03 22.20
N LYS A 337 -28.29 26.82 21.15
CA LYS A 337 -28.70 26.06 19.96
C LYS A 337 -28.35 24.57 19.99
N HIS A 338 -27.26 24.18 20.67
CA HIS A 338 -26.74 22.81 20.59
C HIS A 338 -27.00 21.97 21.84
N LEU A 339 -27.21 22.58 23.01
CA LEU A 339 -27.50 21.84 24.25
C LEU A 339 -28.92 21.25 24.28
N GLY A 340 -29.14 20.24 25.10
CA GLY A 340 -30.43 19.56 25.26
C GLY A 340 -30.55 18.29 24.43
N THR A 341 -31.77 17.92 24.07
CA THR A 341 -32.11 16.60 23.51
C THR A 341 -31.91 16.52 22.00
N TRP A 342 -31.39 15.38 21.55
CA TRP A 342 -31.13 15.03 20.16
C TRP A 342 -31.52 13.59 19.87
N TYR A 343 -32.17 13.35 18.74
CA TYR A 343 -32.63 12.05 18.30
C TYR A 343 -31.78 11.55 17.14
N PHE A 344 -31.24 10.34 17.26
CA PHE A 344 -30.46 9.70 16.20
C PHE A 344 -31.34 9.32 15.02
N LYS A 345 -30.91 9.68 13.81
CA LYS A 345 -31.68 9.52 12.58
C LYS A 345 -31.08 8.54 11.61
N ALA A 346 -29.77 8.63 11.38
CA ALA A 346 -29.07 7.72 10.49
C ALA A 346 -27.57 7.78 10.76
N ALA A 347 -26.85 6.73 10.39
CA ALA A 347 -25.40 6.77 10.26
C ALA A 347 -24.97 6.26 8.89
N VAL A 348 -23.85 6.80 8.40
CA VAL A 348 -23.22 6.43 7.13
C VAL A 348 -21.73 6.27 7.32
N SER A 349 -21.13 5.41 6.51
CA SER A 349 -19.69 5.17 6.45
C SER A 349 -19.30 4.61 5.09
N HIS A 350 -18.00 4.57 4.80
CA HIS A 350 -17.44 3.80 3.70
C HIS A 350 -17.52 2.29 3.96
N ARG A 351 -17.59 1.85 5.22
CA ARG A 351 -17.57 0.43 5.59
C ARG A 351 -18.74 0.04 6.49
N GLU A 352 -19.29 -1.15 6.25
CA GLU A 352 -20.40 -1.67 7.05
C GLU A 352 -19.99 -1.93 8.52
N ALA A 353 -18.75 -2.36 8.76
CA ALA A 353 -18.25 -2.63 10.11
C ALA A 353 -18.33 -1.41 11.04
N ASP A 354 -18.14 -0.20 10.50
CA ASP A 354 -18.15 1.05 11.26
C ASP A 354 -19.55 1.42 11.79
N ILE A 355 -20.61 0.87 11.19
CA ILE A 355 -22.00 1.18 11.54
C ILE A 355 -22.81 -0.03 12.02
N GLN A 356 -22.23 -1.23 11.98
CA GLN A 356 -22.92 -2.49 12.34
C GLN A 356 -23.56 -2.44 13.73
N LYS A 357 -22.91 -1.78 14.71
CA LYS A 357 -23.41 -1.65 16.08
C LYS A 357 -24.77 -0.96 16.19
N PHE A 358 -25.15 -0.14 15.21
CA PHE A 358 -26.44 0.56 15.22
C PHE A 358 -27.59 -0.31 14.68
N ARG A 359 -27.30 -1.40 13.97
CA ARG A 359 -28.31 -2.27 13.34
C ARG A 359 -29.24 -2.95 14.35
N VAL A 360 -28.74 -3.21 15.56
CA VAL A 360 -29.50 -3.86 16.64
C VAL A 360 -30.35 -2.87 17.46
N LEU A 361 -30.17 -1.56 17.23
CA LEU A 361 -30.85 -0.52 17.99
C LEU A 361 -32.15 -0.12 17.28
N ASP A 362 -33.23 -0.01 18.06
CA ASP A 362 -34.51 0.50 17.57
C ASP A 362 -34.47 2.02 17.45
N ASN A 363 -34.01 2.69 18.50
CA ASN A 363 -33.88 4.14 18.56
C ASN A 363 -32.81 4.57 19.58
N ILE A 364 -32.30 5.80 19.40
CA ILE A 364 -31.34 6.42 20.31
C ILE A 364 -31.75 7.87 20.50
N VAL A 365 -31.75 8.30 21.76
CA VAL A 365 -31.87 9.71 22.15
C VAL A 365 -30.69 10.04 23.05
N PHE A 366 -30.09 11.21 22.88
CA PHE A 366 -29.13 11.72 23.85
C PHE A 366 -29.49 13.11 24.31
N THR A 367 -29.06 13.46 25.51
CA THR A 367 -29.08 14.82 26.03
C THR A 367 -27.65 15.31 26.19
N MET A 368 -27.37 16.50 25.68
CA MET A 368 -26.08 17.16 25.79
C MET A 368 -26.17 18.35 26.77
N GLU A 369 -25.34 18.34 27.80
CA GLU A 369 -25.29 19.36 28.83
C GLU A 369 -23.89 19.94 28.93
N GLU A 370 -23.78 21.25 29.14
CA GLU A 370 -22.50 21.87 29.45
C GLU A 370 -22.16 21.71 30.93
N ARG A 371 -20.88 21.48 31.19
CA ARG A 371 -20.27 21.42 32.52
C ARG A 371 -19.12 22.43 32.59
N ALA A 372 -18.49 22.54 33.77
CA ALA A 372 -17.37 23.47 33.95
C ALA A 372 -16.17 23.10 33.06
N ASN A 373 -15.29 24.07 32.80
CA ASN A 373 -14.03 23.88 32.08
C ASN A 373 -14.17 23.37 30.64
N ASP A 374 -15.11 23.94 29.89
CA ASP A 374 -15.31 23.63 28.45
C ASP A 374 -15.53 22.13 28.20
N THR A 375 -16.35 21.51 29.06
CA THR A 375 -16.73 20.10 28.94
C THR A 375 -18.21 19.95 28.62
N LEU A 376 -18.52 18.96 27.78
CA LEU A 376 -19.87 18.57 27.40
C LEU A 376 -20.14 17.16 27.93
N LEU A 377 -21.17 17.03 28.76
CA LEU A 377 -21.66 15.74 29.23
C LEU A 377 -22.78 15.27 28.32
N LEU A 378 -22.59 14.12 27.67
CA LEU A 378 -23.64 13.48 26.88
C LEU A 378 -24.18 12.28 27.63
N THR A 379 -25.50 12.19 27.72
CA THR A 379 -26.21 11.02 28.26
C THR A 379 -27.11 10.43 27.19
N GLY A 380 -26.72 9.28 26.66
CA GLY A 380 -27.46 8.53 25.66
C GLY A 380 -28.36 7.46 26.29
N HIS A 381 -29.59 7.37 25.81
CA HIS A 381 -30.51 6.27 26.07
C HIS A 381 -30.79 5.54 24.75
N MET A 382 -30.44 4.26 24.70
CA MET A 382 -30.51 3.41 23.52
C MET A 382 -31.51 2.28 23.75
N ARG A 383 -32.47 2.13 22.84
CA ARG A 383 -33.44 1.03 22.83
C ARG A 383 -32.89 -0.13 22.01
N MET A 384 -32.71 -1.30 22.62
CA MET A 384 -32.30 -2.54 21.96
C MET A 384 -33.33 -3.64 22.23
N GLY A 385 -34.22 -3.88 21.27
CA GLY A 385 -35.39 -4.74 21.51
C GLY A 385 -36.28 -4.12 22.58
N ASP A 386 -36.56 -4.84 23.67
CA ASP A 386 -37.32 -4.32 24.82
C ASP A 386 -36.45 -3.64 25.88
N ASN A 387 -35.12 -3.78 25.78
CA ASN A 387 -34.19 -3.27 26.77
C ASN A 387 -33.84 -1.80 26.53
N CYS A 388 -33.65 -1.06 27.62
CA CYS A 388 -33.07 0.28 27.60
C CYS A 388 -31.65 0.25 28.16
N ILE A 389 -30.72 0.84 27.43
CA ILE A 389 -29.32 1.00 27.85
C ILE A 389 -29.05 2.49 28.02
N LYS A 390 -28.63 2.89 29.21
CA LYS A 390 -28.19 4.25 29.52
C LYS A 390 -26.66 4.30 29.55
N GLN A 391 -26.08 5.24 28.83
CA GLN A 391 -24.65 5.51 28.85
C GLN A 391 -24.38 7.00 28.96
N THR A 392 -23.31 7.36 29.65
CA THR A 392 -22.87 8.74 29.81
C THR A 392 -21.39 8.83 29.47
N TRP A 393 -21.01 9.88 28.75
CA TRP A 393 -19.62 10.16 28.39
C TRP A 393 -19.36 11.67 28.32
N THR A 394 -18.10 12.05 28.53
CA THR A 394 -17.66 13.45 28.57
C THR A 394 -16.83 13.77 27.34
N TYR A 395 -17.12 14.90 26.71
CA TYR A 395 -16.26 15.53 25.71
C TYR A 395 -15.56 16.75 26.31
N HIS A 396 -14.27 16.90 26.02
CA HIS A 396 -13.54 18.15 26.21
C HIS A 396 -13.55 18.91 24.88
N ILE A 397 -13.88 20.21 24.93
CA ILE A 397 -13.86 21.04 23.74
C ILE A 397 -12.40 21.49 23.51
N ASN A 398 -11.79 21.07 22.40
CA ASN A 398 -10.45 21.52 22.03
C ASN A 398 -10.53 22.61 20.95
N LEU A 399 -10.21 23.85 21.35
CA LEU A 399 -10.29 25.02 20.48
C LEU A 399 -9.17 25.08 19.43
N GLU A 400 -8.02 24.46 19.71
CA GLU A 400 -6.86 24.49 18.82
C GLU A 400 -7.04 23.52 17.65
N SER A 401 -7.52 22.31 17.92
CA SER A 401 -7.80 21.28 16.91
C SER A 401 -9.22 21.36 16.33
N ASN A 402 -10.07 22.23 16.88
CA ASN A 402 -11.47 22.42 16.49
C ASN A 402 -12.29 21.12 16.50
N ASP A 403 -12.11 20.29 17.54
CA ASP A 403 -12.79 19.02 17.72
C ASP A 403 -13.23 18.78 19.18
N LEU A 404 -14.01 17.72 19.37
CA LEU A 404 -14.45 17.24 20.68
C LEU A 404 -13.63 16.01 21.07
N GLU A 405 -12.83 16.12 22.12
CA GLU A 405 -11.98 15.03 22.62
C GLU A 405 -12.77 14.15 23.60
N LEU A 406 -12.90 12.87 23.30
CA LEU A 406 -13.60 11.92 24.17
C LEU A 406 -12.71 11.54 25.36
N GLU A 407 -13.23 11.69 26.58
CA GLU A 407 -12.53 11.29 27.78
C GLU A 407 -12.14 9.79 27.72
N GLY A 408 -10.86 9.48 27.94
CA GLY A 408 -10.32 8.12 27.86
C GLY A 408 -10.03 7.61 26.45
N ARG A 409 -10.27 8.39 25.38
CA ARG A 409 -9.93 8.04 23.99
C ARG A 409 -9.31 9.20 23.20
N PRO A 410 -8.08 9.63 23.54
CA PRO A 410 -7.44 10.80 22.93
C PRO A 410 -7.12 10.65 21.44
N GLN A 411 -7.05 9.42 20.91
CA GLN A 411 -6.81 9.18 19.49
C GLN A 411 -8.07 9.37 18.64
N ARG A 412 -9.26 9.39 19.25
CA ARG A 412 -10.52 9.56 18.53
C ARG A 412 -10.83 11.04 18.36
N LYS A 413 -10.92 11.47 17.11
CA LYS A 413 -11.42 12.80 16.75
C LYS A 413 -12.92 12.76 16.57
N ASN A 414 -13.61 13.74 17.16
CA ASN A 414 -15.06 13.87 17.03
C ASN A 414 -15.35 15.28 16.50
N LEU A 415 -15.81 15.36 15.26
CA LEU A 415 -16.05 16.61 14.55
C LEU A 415 -17.55 16.87 14.42
N LEU A 416 -17.92 18.15 14.43
CA LEU A 416 -19.29 18.58 14.24
C LEU A 416 -19.48 19.18 12.84
N TRP A 417 -20.60 18.83 12.23
CA TRP A 417 -20.95 19.26 10.88
C TRP A 417 -22.38 19.80 10.85
N SER A 418 -22.60 20.75 9.95
CA SER A 418 -23.84 21.47 9.77
C SER A 418 -24.95 20.56 9.24
N GLY A 419 -26.14 20.68 9.83
CA GLY A 419 -27.35 20.01 9.34
C GLY A 419 -27.78 20.42 7.92
N LYS A 420 -27.19 21.47 7.33
CA LYS A 420 -27.37 21.83 5.92
C LYS A 420 -27.07 20.68 4.96
N TRP A 421 -26.17 19.76 5.34
CA TRP A 421 -25.87 18.56 4.54
C TRP A 421 -27.07 17.60 4.43
N ALA A 422 -28.06 17.74 5.31
CA ALA A 422 -29.34 17.06 5.27
C ALA A 422 -30.52 18.03 5.00
N GLU A 423 -30.24 19.26 4.54
CA GLU A 423 -31.21 20.35 4.37
C GLU A 423 -32.03 20.66 5.64
N CYS A 424 -31.40 20.55 6.81
CA CYS A 424 -32.07 20.66 8.09
C CYS A 424 -31.38 21.68 9.02
N SER A 425 -32.08 22.75 9.38
CA SER A 425 -31.57 23.79 10.29
C SER A 425 -31.49 23.35 11.77
N GLU A 426 -32.32 22.36 12.13
CA GLU A 426 -32.45 21.77 13.47
C GLU A 426 -31.75 20.40 13.57
N CYS A 427 -30.72 20.20 12.74
CA CYS A 427 -29.93 18.98 12.69
C CYS A 427 -28.44 19.28 12.91
N ILE A 428 -27.75 18.27 13.44
CA ILE A 428 -26.30 18.23 13.53
C ILE A 428 -25.80 16.87 13.09
N ILE A 429 -24.59 16.85 12.58
CA ILE A 429 -23.92 15.62 12.18
C ILE A 429 -22.64 15.49 13.00
N PHE A 430 -22.51 14.39 13.72
CA PHE A 430 -21.26 14.01 14.38
C PHE A 430 -20.46 13.13 13.44
N GLN A 431 -19.18 13.43 13.27
CA GLN A 431 -18.24 12.55 12.61
C GLN A 431 -17.25 12.00 13.63
N GLU A 432 -17.09 10.69 13.66
CA GLU A 432 -16.06 10.03 14.46
C GLU A 432 -14.98 9.48 13.54
N ILE A 433 -13.73 9.81 13.86
CA ILE A 433 -12.55 9.29 13.17
C ILE A 433 -11.60 8.72 14.24
N GLU A 434 -11.27 7.45 14.13
CA GLU A 434 -10.27 6.79 14.96
C GLU A 434 -9.27 6.08 14.03
N PRO A 435 -7.97 6.42 14.11
CA PRO A 435 -6.97 5.71 13.33
C PRO A 435 -6.84 4.26 13.80
N PRO A 436 -6.31 3.36 12.95
CA PRO A 436 -6.05 1.97 13.34
C PRO A 436 -5.06 1.91 14.52
N LEU A 437 -5.28 0.97 15.45
CA LEU A 437 -4.40 0.76 16.61
C LEU A 437 -3.08 0.13 16.16
N ASP A 438 -3.17 -0.81 15.22
CA ASP A 438 -2.03 -1.48 14.62
C ASP A 438 -1.81 -0.93 13.20
N LYS A 439 -0.76 -0.11 13.04
CA LYS A 439 -0.41 0.49 11.74
C LYS A 439 -0.04 -0.57 10.68
N GLU A 440 0.29 -1.79 11.08
CA GLU A 440 0.64 -2.89 10.18
C GLU A 440 -0.60 -3.66 9.69
N LYS A 441 -1.71 -3.65 10.44
CA LYS A 441 -2.99 -4.28 10.04
C LYS A 441 -3.86 -3.42 9.12
N GLY A 442 -3.37 -2.26 8.69
CA GLY A 442 -4.07 -1.40 7.75
C GLY A 442 -5.30 -0.74 8.37
N THR A 443 -6.43 -0.73 7.66
CA THR A 443 -7.66 -0.03 8.09
C THR A 443 -8.62 -0.90 8.90
N GLU A 444 -8.37 -2.21 9.09
CA GLU A 444 -9.37 -3.15 9.63
C GLU A 444 -9.99 -2.72 10.97
N ASP A 445 -9.21 -2.09 11.84
CA ASP A 445 -9.61 -1.63 13.18
C ASP A 445 -9.78 -0.11 13.29
N SER A 446 -9.67 0.63 12.19
CA SER A 446 -9.99 2.06 12.17
C SER A 446 -11.50 2.30 12.33
N LEU A 447 -11.89 3.55 12.57
CA LEU A 447 -13.29 3.97 12.60
C LEU A 447 -13.45 5.24 11.77
N HIS A 448 -14.40 5.25 10.84
CA HIS A 448 -14.81 6.49 10.17
C HIS A 448 -16.31 6.47 9.87
N ARG A 449 -17.08 7.35 10.51
CA ARG A 449 -18.53 7.42 10.28
C ARG A 449 -19.10 8.81 10.52
N HIS A 450 -20.23 9.08 9.89
CA HIS A 450 -21.06 10.26 10.14
C HIS A 450 -22.41 9.82 10.70
N MET A 451 -22.90 10.53 11.71
CA MET A 451 -24.14 10.24 12.42
C MET A 451 -25.02 11.49 12.44
N LEU A 452 -26.18 11.39 11.81
CA LEU A 452 -27.18 12.46 11.75
C LEU A 452 -28.06 12.43 12.99
N TYR A 453 -28.22 13.61 13.60
CA TYR A 453 -29.14 13.84 14.71
C TYR A 453 -30.05 15.03 14.40
N SER A 454 -31.28 14.98 14.93
CA SER A 454 -32.26 16.05 14.81
C SER A 454 -32.91 16.36 16.16
N ARG A 455 -33.38 17.60 16.32
CA ARG A 455 -34.24 18.00 17.45
C ARG A 455 -35.62 17.34 17.41
N SER A 456 -36.12 16.99 16.22
CA SER A 456 -37.44 16.39 16.03
C SER A 456 -37.34 14.86 16.04
N SER A 457 -38.32 14.19 16.62
CA SER A 457 -38.49 12.73 16.50
C SER A 457 -39.03 12.31 15.13
N ASN A 458 -39.64 13.20 14.34
CA ASN A 458 -40.24 12.92 13.03
C ASN A 458 -39.39 13.49 11.88
N SER A 459 -39.02 12.68 10.86
CA SER A 459 -37.85 13.03 10.02
C SER A 459 -37.61 12.25 8.71
N SER A 460 -38.62 11.71 8.02
CA SER A 460 -38.38 10.90 6.81
C SER A 460 -37.52 11.61 5.75
N ASP A 461 -37.81 12.89 5.53
CA ASP A 461 -37.27 13.63 4.38
C ASP A 461 -35.79 14.00 4.57
N ILE A 462 -35.38 14.32 5.80
CA ILE A 462 -33.97 14.66 6.10
C ILE A 462 -33.03 13.44 5.98
N VAL A 463 -33.55 12.23 6.26
CA VAL A 463 -32.75 11.00 6.16
C VAL A 463 -32.45 10.72 4.70
N ALA A 464 -33.46 10.81 3.82
CA ALA A 464 -33.26 10.59 2.39
C ALA A 464 -32.22 11.55 1.80
N THR A 465 -32.30 12.85 2.12
CA THR A 465 -31.33 13.85 1.67
C THR A 465 -29.92 13.58 2.22
N PHE A 466 -29.80 13.25 3.50
CA PHE A 466 -28.52 12.88 4.11
C PHE A 466 -27.88 11.66 3.46
N LEU A 467 -28.64 10.58 3.25
CA LEU A 467 -28.14 9.37 2.60
C LEU A 467 -27.73 9.62 1.15
N LYS A 468 -28.51 10.41 0.40
CA LYS A 468 -28.17 10.83 -0.97
C LYS A 468 -26.85 11.60 -1.01
N ASN A 469 -26.68 12.57 -0.12
CA ASN A 469 -25.47 13.38 -0.07
C ASN A 469 -24.27 12.57 0.43
N ALA A 470 -24.45 11.66 1.39
CA ALA A 470 -23.40 10.74 1.83
C ALA A 470 -22.96 9.78 0.73
N ALA A 471 -23.89 9.19 -0.02
CA ALA A 471 -23.58 8.33 -1.16
C ALA A 471 -22.84 9.08 -2.28
N CYS A 472 -23.04 10.40 -2.38
CA CYS A 472 -22.27 11.29 -3.27
C CYS A 472 -20.77 11.29 -2.95
N HIS A 473 -20.44 11.09 -1.68
CA HIS A 473 -19.08 11.09 -1.10
C HIS A 473 -18.60 9.66 -0.82
N ASP A 474 -19.00 8.68 -1.63
CA ASP A 474 -18.59 7.27 -1.55
C ASP A 474 -18.89 6.56 -0.19
N MET A 475 -19.80 7.10 0.61
CA MET A 475 -20.27 6.46 1.84
C MET A 475 -21.55 5.66 1.57
N GLN A 476 -21.37 4.44 1.07
CA GLN A 476 -22.48 3.56 0.67
C GLN A 476 -23.09 2.79 1.85
N ALA A 477 -22.29 2.47 2.87
CA ALA A 477 -22.78 1.78 4.06
C ALA A 477 -23.64 2.75 4.87
N ASN A 478 -24.89 2.38 5.12
CA ASN A 478 -25.84 3.22 5.84
C ASN A 478 -26.77 2.43 6.74
N VAL A 479 -27.21 3.05 7.83
CA VAL A 479 -28.16 2.50 8.77
C VAL A 479 -29.14 3.58 9.24
N THR A 480 -30.42 3.27 9.13
CA THR A 480 -31.52 4.07 9.67
C THR A 480 -32.22 3.24 10.75
N PRO A 481 -32.36 3.73 11.99
CA PRO A 481 -33.08 3.02 13.04
C PRO A 481 -34.54 2.84 12.68
N ARG A 482 -35.16 1.76 13.15
CA ARG A 482 -36.56 1.44 12.83
C ARG A 482 -37.54 2.38 13.54
N GLN A 483 -37.19 2.83 14.74
CA GLN A 483 -38.01 3.69 15.60
C GLN A 483 -39.44 3.14 15.77
N GLU A 484 -39.58 1.83 15.96
CA GLU A 484 -40.89 1.18 16.14
C GLU A 484 -41.38 1.29 17.59
N LYS A 485 -40.47 1.55 18.54
CA LYS A 485 -40.76 1.62 19.97
C LYS A 485 -40.56 3.03 20.53
N GLU A 486 -41.16 3.27 21.70
CA GLU A 486 -40.96 4.52 22.42
C GLU A 486 -39.49 4.73 22.81
N PHE A 487 -39.07 5.99 22.89
CA PHE A 487 -37.74 6.35 23.38
C PHE A 487 -37.58 5.97 24.85
N CYS A 488 -36.39 5.54 25.23
CA CYS A 488 -36.04 5.34 26.63
C CYS A 488 -35.96 6.69 27.36
N THR A 489 -36.36 6.71 28.64
CA THR A 489 -36.33 7.91 29.50
C THR A 489 -35.20 7.91 30.51
#